data_AF-A0A975IU13-F1
#
_entry.id   AF-A0A975IU13-F1
#
_cell.length_a   1.000
_cell.length_b   1.000
_cell.length_c   1.000
_cell.angle_alpha   90.00
_cell.angle_beta   90.00
_cell.angle_gamma   90.00
#
_symmetry.space_group_name_H-M   'P 1'
#
loop_
_entity.id
_entity.type
_entity.pdbx_description
1 polymer ?
#
loop_
_entity_poly.entity_id
_entity_poly.type
_entity_poly.pdbx_seq_one_letter_code
_entity_poly.pdbx_strand_id
1 'polypeptide(L)'
;MATIIRTIDLDAPADAAWRLLEAPGEAARAFPGVLTDSHIDGDVRTVTFAGGLVARERIVTLDPEAGRIAYSVIEGRFSHHSAAMQVEAAGEGKCRLVWTSDFLPQEATAMVGPLMDQGLAAFKAVAEGRA
;
A
#
# COMPACT_ATOMS: atom_id res chain seq x y z
N MET A 1 -0.61 5.78 20.45
CA MET A 1 0.24 5.52 19.26
C MET A 1 -0.03 4.11 18.84
N ALA A 2 -0.18 3.84 17.53
CA ALA A 2 -0.43 2.50 17.02
C ALA A 2 0.53 2.16 15.89
N THR A 3 0.87 0.88 15.80
CA THR A 3 1.58 0.28 14.68
C THR A 3 0.79 -0.93 14.22
N ILE A 4 0.51 -1.01 12.93
CA ILE A 4 -0.08 -2.19 12.30
C ILE A 4 0.92 -2.70 11.28
N ILE A 5 1.28 -3.98 11.40
CA ILE A 5 2.05 -4.71 10.39
C ILE A 5 1.13 -5.79 9.84
N ARG A 6 1.08 -5.88 8.52
CA ARG A 6 0.42 -6.96 7.79
C ARG A 6 1.38 -7.54 6.78
N THR A 7 1.31 -8.84 6.61
CA THR A 7 2.13 -9.58 5.66
C THR A 7 1.26 -10.53 4.85
N ILE A 8 1.62 -10.73 3.59
CA ILE A 8 0.98 -11.75 2.76
C ILE A 8 2.01 -12.37 1.82
N ASP A 9 1.99 -13.70 1.72
CA ASP A 9 2.80 -14.44 0.75
C ASP A 9 2.11 -14.45 -0.61
N LEU A 10 2.90 -14.34 -1.67
CA LEU A 10 2.47 -14.22 -3.06
C LEU A 10 3.15 -15.30 -3.91
N ASP A 11 2.35 -16.01 -4.69
CA ASP A 11 2.79 -16.93 -5.75
C ASP A 11 3.12 -16.12 -7.03
N ALA A 12 4.01 -15.14 -6.90
CA ALA A 12 4.49 -14.30 -7.98
C ALA A 12 5.97 -13.92 -7.79
N PRO A 13 6.74 -13.70 -8.88
CA PRO A 13 8.09 -13.15 -8.78
C PRO A 13 8.10 -11.77 -8.12
N ALA A 14 9.10 -11.49 -7.27
CA ALA A 14 9.25 -10.22 -6.56
C ALA A 14 9.22 -9.01 -7.50
N ASP A 15 9.95 -9.06 -8.62
CA ASP A 15 9.97 -7.98 -9.62
C ASP A 15 8.58 -7.70 -10.21
N ALA A 16 7.76 -8.73 -10.39
CA ALA A 16 6.40 -8.55 -10.92
C ALA A 16 5.49 -7.88 -9.88
N ALA A 17 5.59 -8.29 -8.61
CA ALA A 17 4.87 -7.63 -7.53
C ALA A 17 5.35 -6.17 -7.32
N TRP A 18 6.66 -5.92 -7.38
CA TRP A 18 7.22 -4.58 -7.24
C TRP A 18 6.75 -3.62 -8.33
N ARG A 19 6.63 -4.08 -9.59
CA ARG A 19 6.07 -3.27 -10.70
C ARG A 19 4.67 -2.72 -10.42
N LEU A 20 3.89 -3.37 -9.56
CA LEU A 20 2.56 -2.87 -9.16
C LEU A 20 2.66 -1.67 -8.20
N LEU A 21 3.75 -1.55 -7.46
CA LEU A 21 3.96 -0.49 -6.45
C LEU A 21 4.84 0.66 -6.96
N GLU A 22 5.72 0.41 -7.93
CA GLU A 22 6.70 1.39 -8.41
C GLU A 22 6.09 2.57 -9.18
N ALA A 23 4.83 2.44 -9.59
CA ALA A 23 4.04 3.52 -10.20
C ALA A 23 2.99 4.04 -9.19
N PRO A 24 3.36 4.88 -8.22
CA PRO A 24 2.45 5.32 -7.17
C PRO A 24 1.21 6.02 -7.74
N GLY A 25 1.35 6.79 -8.82
CA GLY A 25 0.23 7.43 -9.50
C GLY A 25 -0.83 6.44 -10.00
N GLU A 26 -0.49 5.18 -10.25
CA GLU A 26 -1.41 4.17 -10.80
C GLU A 26 -1.82 3.11 -9.76
N ALA A 27 -1.73 3.43 -8.46
CA ALA A 27 -1.95 2.46 -7.39
C ALA A 27 -3.32 1.76 -7.45
N ALA A 28 -4.34 2.36 -8.06
CA ALA A 28 -5.64 1.71 -8.27
C ALA A 28 -5.54 0.39 -9.06
N ARG A 29 -4.54 0.25 -9.96
CA ARG A 29 -4.27 -1.00 -10.69
C ARG A 29 -3.78 -2.12 -9.79
N ALA A 30 -3.09 -1.77 -8.70
CA ALA A 30 -2.55 -2.74 -7.74
C ALA A 30 -3.59 -3.15 -6.68
N PHE A 31 -4.61 -2.33 -6.44
CA PHE A 31 -5.60 -2.54 -5.39
C PHE A 31 -7.05 -2.45 -5.91
N PRO A 32 -7.43 -3.21 -6.95
CA PRO A 32 -8.77 -3.14 -7.53
C PRO A 32 -9.85 -3.48 -6.50
N GLY A 33 -10.98 -2.78 -6.58
CA GLY A 33 -12.09 -2.92 -5.64
C GLY A 33 -11.89 -2.24 -4.28
N VAL A 34 -10.63 -1.94 -3.90
CA VAL A 34 -10.30 -1.13 -2.72
C VAL A 34 -10.10 0.32 -3.12
N LEU A 35 -9.31 0.54 -4.17
CA LEU A 35 -9.10 1.84 -4.80
C LEU A 35 -9.88 1.90 -6.12
N THR A 36 -10.51 3.05 -6.36
CA THR A 36 -11.21 3.36 -7.62
C THR A 36 -10.45 4.36 -8.47
N ASP A 37 -9.60 5.18 -7.87
CA ASP A 37 -8.75 6.12 -8.57
C ASP A 37 -7.44 6.36 -7.82
N SER A 38 -6.42 6.73 -8.57
CA SER A 38 -5.14 7.17 -8.06
C SER A 38 -4.51 8.10 -9.09
N HIS A 39 -3.91 9.19 -8.62
CA HIS A 39 -3.09 10.07 -9.44
C HIS A 39 -2.03 10.75 -8.57
N ILE A 40 -0.95 11.22 -9.21
CA ILE A 40 0.16 11.87 -8.51
C ILE A 40 0.42 13.26 -9.10
N ASP A 41 0.67 14.23 -8.21
CA ASP A 41 1.12 15.58 -8.52
C ASP A 41 2.37 15.89 -7.68
N GLY A 42 3.52 15.99 -8.34
CA GLY A 42 4.82 16.08 -7.68
C GLY A 42 5.10 14.85 -6.79
N ASP A 43 5.25 15.08 -5.49
CA ASP A 43 5.45 14.04 -4.47
C ASP A 43 4.15 13.62 -3.76
N VAL A 44 3.00 14.20 -4.13
CA VAL A 44 1.71 13.91 -3.48
C VAL A 44 0.83 13.07 -4.39
N ARG A 45 0.54 11.84 -3.94
CA ARG A 45 -0.48 10.97 -4.51
C ARG A 45 -1.82 11.24 -3.85
N THR A 46 -2.87 11.34 -4.66
CA THR A 46 -4.25 11.28 -4.19
C THR A 46 -4.83 9.91 -4.54
N VAL A 47 -5.37 9.20 -3.55
CA VAL A 47 -6.06 7.92 -3.76
C VAL A 47 -7.52 8.04 -3.37
N THR A 48 -8.40 7.45 -4.17
CA THR A 48 -9.83 7.37 -3.90
C THR A 48 -10.19 5.93 -3.58
N PHE A 49 -10.77 5.70 -2.40
CA PHE A 49 -11.26 4.40 -1.97
C PHE A 49 -12.68 4.16 -2.50
N ALA A 50 -13.05 2.90 -2.71
CA ALA A 50 -14.38 2.50 -3.17
C ALA A 50 -15.53 2.99 -2.27
N GLY A 51 -15.26 3.23 -0.97
CA GLY A 51 -16.20 3.83 -0.04
C GLY A 51 -16.37 5.36 -0.15
N GLY A 52 -15.74 6.00 -1.15
CA GLY A 52 -15.79 7.44 -1.38
C GLY A 52 -14.81 8.28 -0.55
N LEU A 53 -14.05 7.63 0.36
CA LEU A 53 -12.96 8.29 1.08
C LEU A 53 -11.85 8.67 0.10
N VAL A 54 -11.33 9.89 0.21
CA VAL A 54 -10.16 10.36 -0.53
C VAL A 54 -9.04 10.63 0.46
N ALA A 55 -7.83 10.14 0.18
CA ALA A 55 -6.64 10.39 0.97
C ALA A 55 -5.55 11.05 0.12
N ARG A 56 -4.88 12.05 0.70
CA ARG A 56 -3.68 12.66 0.13
C ARG A 56 -2.46 12.12 0.86
N GLU A 57 -1.57 11.53 0.10
CA GLU A 57 -0.41 10.81 0.57
C GLU A 57 0.85 11.42 -0.04
N ARG A 58 1.79 11.88 0.79
CA ARG A 58 3.12 12.24 0.31
C ARG A 58 3.95 10.97 0.16
N ILE A 59 4.46 10.71 -1.03
CA ILE A 59 5.49 9.70 -1.26
C ILE A 59 6.80 10.23 -0.70
N VAL A 60 7.31 9.58 0.34
CA VAL A 60 8.53 9.97 1.05
C VAL A 60 9.75 9.42 0.32
N THR A 61 9.71 8.13 -0.03
CA THR A 61 10.74 7.48 -0.84
C THR A 61 10.15 6.39 -1.72
N LEU A 62 10.78 6.18 -2.86
CA LEU A 62 10.64 5.00 -3.70
C LEU A 62 12.02 4.39 -3.88
N ASP A 63 12.19 3.15 -3.45
CA ASP A 63 13.47 2.44 -3.41
C ASP A 63 13.34 1.11 -4.16
N PRO A 64 13.67 1.08 -5.47
CA PRO A 64 13.62 -0.14 -6.27
C PRO A 64 14.61 -1.21 -5.82
N GLU A 65 15.76 -0.84 -5.26
CA GLU A 65 16.77 -1.81 -4.80
C GLU A 65 16.28 -2.56 -3.56
N ALA A 66 15.63 -1.85 -2.64
CA ALA A 66 15.01 -2.44 -1.46
C ALA A 66 13.60 -3.01 -1.71
N GLY A 67 13.03 -2.81 -2.91
CA GLY A 67 11.64 -3.14 -3.24
C GLY A 67 10.63 -2.44 -2.34
N ARG A 68 10.88 -1.17 -1.99
CA ARG A 68 10.18 -0.46 -0.91
C ARG A 68 9.63 0.89 -1.35
N ILE A 69 8.38 1.16 -1.00
CA ILE A 69 7.77 2.49 -1.07
C ILE A 69 7.39 2.95 0.34
N ALA A 70 7.73 4.19 0.70
CA ALA A 70 7.27 4.83 1.93
C ALA A 70 6.48 6.09 1.65
N TYR A 71 5.43 6.30 2.43
CA TYR A 71 4.51 7.41 2.26
C TYR A 71 3.84 7.82 3.57
N SER A 72 3.24 8.99 3.58
CA SER A 72 2.55 9.55 4.74
C SER A 72 1.22 10.17 4.30
N VAL A 73 0.12 9.87 5.00
CA VAL A 73 -1.13 10.61 4.84
C VAL A 73 -0.94 12.00 5.46
N ILE A 74 -1.07 13.04 4.65
CA ILE A 74 -0.72 14.42 5.04
C ILE A 74 -1.93 15.29 5.37
N GLU A 75 -3.14 14.76 5.19
CA GLU A 75 -4.39 15.45 5.50
C GLU A 75 -5.38 14.54 6.21
N GLY A 76 -6.27 15.17 6.99
CA GLY A 76 -7.37 14.48 7.65
C GLY A 76 -7.08 14.17 9.12
N ARG A 77 -7.50 12.97 9.57
CA ARG A 77 -7.68 12.62 10.98
C ARG A 77 -6.43 12.15 11.71
N PHE A 78 -5.31 11.99 11.01
CA PHE A 78 -4.05 11.57 11.63
C PHE A 78 -3.28 12.81 12.10
N SER A 79 -2.88 12.83 13.37
CA SER A 79 -1.88 13.80 13.85
C SER A 79 -0.46 13.39 13.48
N HIS A 80 -0.27 12.10 13.20
CA HIS A 80 0.94 11.54 12.60
C HIS A 80 0.56 10.30 11.80
N HIS A 81 1.17 10.12 10.64
CA HIS A 81 1.06 8.91 9.84
C HIS A 81 2.37 8.64 9.10
N SER A 82 2.84 7.40 9.13
CA SER A 82 3.94 6.90 8.33
C SER A 82 3.59 5.49 7.91
N ALA A 83 3.76 5.16 6.64
CA ALA A 83 3.52 3.82 6.13
C ALA A 83 4.59 3.42 5.12
N ALA A 84 4.80 2.12 5.00
CA ALA A 84 5.65 1.55 3.99
C ALA A 84 5.13 0.20 3.52
N MET A 85 5.28 -0.05 2.23
CA MET A 85 5.10 -1.36 1.61
C MET A 85 6.46 -1.83 1.11
N GLN A 86 6.79 -3.09 1.38
CA GLN A 86 8.05 -3.70 0.96
C GLN A 86 7.79 -5.09 0.38
N VAL A 87 8.37 -5.35 -0.79
CA VAL A 87 8.34 -6.66 -1.45
C VAL A 87 9.65 -7.38 -1.14
N GLU A 88 9.55 -8.55 -0.53
CA GLU A 88 10.68 -9.40 -0.16
C GLU A 88 10.67 -10.67 -1.02
N ALA A 89 11.79 -11.00 -1.66
CA ALA A 89 11.92 -12.27 -2.38
C ALA A 89 11.87 -13.46 -1.40
N ALA A 90 11.07 -14.48 -1.73
CA ALA A 90 10.84 -15.66 -0.88
C ALA A 90 11.17 -16.99 -1.58
N GLY A 91 11.89 -16.92 -2.71
CA GLY A 91 12.26 -18.06 -3.55
C GLY A 91 11.80 -17.89 -4.99
N GLU A 92 12.02 -18.91 -5.82
CA GLU A 92 11.67 -18.86 -7.23
C GLU A 92 10.15 -18.71 -7.41
N GLY A 93 9.74 -17.67 -8.14
CA GLY A 93 8.34 -17.37 -8.39
C GLY A 93 7.52 -17.00 -7.16
N LYS A 94 8.16 -16.68 -6.03
CA LYS A 94 7.47 -16.35 -4.77
C LYS A 94 8.06 -15.11 -4.12
N CYS A 95 7.19 -14.30 -3.54
CA CYS A 95 7.59 -13.16 -2.74
C CYS A 95 6.61 -12.93 -1.59
N ARG A 96 6.94 -11.98 -0.73
CA ARG A 96 6.10 -11.52 0.37
C ARG A 96 5.93 -10.02 0.27
N LEU A 97 4.70 -9.55 0.44
CA LEU A 97 4.44 -8.13 0.66
C LEU A 97 4.31 -7.90 2.17
N VAL A 98 5.13 -6.99 2.69
CA VAL A 98 5.06 -6.47 4.06
C VAL A 98 4.54 -5.05 4.00
N TRP A 99 3.43 -4.78 4.69
CA TRP A 99 2.85 -3.44 4.80
C TRP A 99 2.80 -3.02 6.27
N THR A 100 3.51 -1.95 6.59
CA THR A 100 3.59 -1.35 7.92
C THR A 100 2.92 0.03 7.90
N SER A 101 2.16 0.36 8.94
CA SER A 101 1.60 1.68 9.17
C SER A 101 1.70 2.07 10.65
N ASP A 102 2.38 3.17 10.92
CA ASP A 102 2.54 3.81 12.22
C ASP A 102 1.73 5.11 12.25
N PHE A 103 0.87 5.28 13.24
CA PHE A 103 0.00 6.46 13.29
C PHE A 103 -0.49 6.88 14.68
N LEU A 104 -0.98 8.11 14.72
CA LEU A 104 -1.70 8.72 15.84
C LEU A 104 -3.00 9.35 15.32
N PRO A 105 -4.12 9.25 16.07
CA PRO A 105 -4.25 8.62 17.38
C PRO A 105 -4.55 7.10 17.26
N GLN A 106 -4.52 6.37 18.37
CA GLN A 106 -4.58 4.89 18.35
C GLN A 106 -5.95 4.35 17.90
N GLU A 107 -7.01 5.11 18.12
CA GLU A 107 -8.39 4.80 17.77
C GLU A 107 -8.58 4.59 16.26
N ALA A 108 -7.70 5.18 15.43
CA ALA A 108 -7.74 4.98 13.99
C ALA A 108 -7.45 3.52 13.56
N THR A 109 -6.94 2.67 14.46
CA THR A 109 -6.70 1.23 14.23
C THR A 109 -7.94 0.50 13.72
N ALA A 110 -9.13 0.87 14.23
CA ALA A 110 -10.40 0.26 13.83
C ALA A 110 -10.73 0.47 12.35
N MET A 111 -10.15 1.50 11.73
CA MET A 111 -10.30 1.81 10.31
C MET A 111 -9.10 1.30 9.49
N VAL A 112 -7.87 1.54 9.96
CA VAL A 112 -6.65 1.19 9.20
C VAL A 112 -6.50 -0.32 9.03
N GLY A 113 -6.75 -1.10 10.09
CA GLY A 113 -6.56 -2.56 10.05
C GLY A 113 -7.37 -3.25 8.94
N PRO A 114 -8.70 -3.11 8.93
CA PRO A 114 -9.54 -3.72 7.88
C PRO A 114 -9.19 -3.23 6.47
N LEU A 115 -8.78 -1.97 6.31
CA LEU A 115 -8.39 -1.41 5.02
C LEU A 115 -7.08 -2.04 4.51
N MET A 116 -6.09 -2.22 5.38
CA MET A 116 -4.87 -2.95 5.03
C MET A 116 -5.15 -4.41 4.68
N ASP A 117 -6.05 -5.08 5.42
CA ASP A 117 -6.44 -6.47 5.15
C ASP A 117 -7.08 -6.61 3.76
N GLN A 118 -8.01 -5.70 3.42
CA GLN A 118 -8.63 -5.66 2.09
C GLN A 118 -7.60 -5.34 0.98
N GLY A 119 -6.72 -4.38 1.23
CA GLY A 119 -5.68 -3.99 0.28
C GLY A 119 -4.70 -5.13 -0.02
N LEU A 120 -4.25 -5.87 1.00
CA LEU A 120 -3.39 -7.04 0.77
C LEU A 120 -4.08 -8.15 -0.02
N ALA A 121 -5.37 -8.40 0.25
CA ALA A 121 -6.13 -9.40 -0.50
C ALA A 121 -6.27 -8.99 -1.99
N ALA A 122 -6.59 -7.72 -2.26
CA ALA A 122 -6.67 -7.19 -3.62
C ALA A 122 -5.32 -7.25 -4.34
N PHE A 123 -4.24 -6.83 -3.67
CA PHE A 123 -2.89 -6.89 -4.21
C PHE A 123 -2.48 -8.32 -4.57
N LYS A 124 -2.76 -9.28 -3.68
CA LYS A 124 -2.47 -10.70 -3.95
C LYS A 124 -3.20 -11.19 -5.18
N ALA A 125 -4.49 -10.86 -5.33
CA ALA A 125 -5.25 -11.24 -6.51
C ALA A 125 -4.61 -10.71 -7.80
N VAL A 126 -4.18 -9.44 -7.83
CA VAL A 126 -3.51 -8.86 -9.01
C VAL A 126 -2.16 -9.51 -9.27
N ALA A 127 -1.31 -9.62 -8.23
CA ALA A 127 0.03 -10.17 -8.35
C ALA A 127 0.03 -11.62 -8.87
N GLU A 128 -1.00 -12.40 -8.51
CA GLU A 128 -1.15 -13.80 -8.90
C GLU A 128 -2.00 -14.00 -10.17
N GLY A 129 -2.42 -12.92 -10.84
CA GLY A 129 -3.21 -12.99 -12.08
C GLY A 129 -4.65 -13.49 -11.89
N ARG A 130 -5.27 -13.20 -10.75
CA ARG A 130 -6.62 -13.64 -10.35
C ARG A 130 -7.63 -12.49 -10.18
N ALA A 131 -7.24 -11.27 -10.54
CA ALA A 131 -8.08 -10.06 -10.45
C ALA A 131 -8.91 -9.84 -11.71
#